data_AF-A0A9D4INB3-F1
#
_entry.id   AF-A0A9D4INB3-F1
#
_cell.length_a   1.000
_cell.length_b   1.000
_cell.length_c   1.000
_cell.angle_alpha   90.00
_cell.angle_beta   90.00
_cell.angle_gamma   90.00
#
_symmetry.space_group_name_H-M   'P 1'
#
loop_
_entity.id
_entity.type
_entity.pdbx_description
1 polymer ?
#
loop_
_entity_poly.entity_id
_entity_poly.type
_entity_poly.pdbx_seq_one_letter_code
_entity_poly.pdbx_strand_id
1 'polypeptide(L)'
;MASWQKTVYLLTLIVLLGAHCYLIDDLEEGLEAVESEPRADLDVEYQPDVWNEVDRDLLDVDTNKRVYEQEMDTDDAEMTFGEAVDPAVKFAPGLVSVSEAGDPEVKFAPGLVSQACLGCICKLESQCKPIGCHMDVGSLSCGYFQIKVGYWTDCGRPGTDWKSCADDIQCSSQCVQNYMRRYASYYRCPATCEGYAREHNGGPNGCHNPRTIPYWNKLKRIPGCQNM
;
A
#
# COMPACT_ATOMS: atom_id res chain seq x y z
N MET A 1 72.13 -20.76 -5.23
CA MET A 1 71.39 -20.69 -6.51
C MET A 1 69.98 -20.09 -6.33
N ALA A 2 69.85 -18.91 -5.70
CA ALA A 2 68.53 -18.28 -5.46
C ALA A 2 68.49 -16.76 -5.75
N SER A 3 69.60 -16.17 -6.20
CA SER A 3 69.70 -14.72 -6.45
C SER A 3 69.51 -14.33 -7.91
N TRP A 4 69.59 -15.27 -8.84
CA TRP A 4 69.51 -14.99 -10.29
C TRP A 4 68.09 -15.06 -10.84
N GLN A 5 67.17 -15.81 -10.21
CA GLN A 5 65.78 -15.90 -10.65
C GLN A 5 64.99 -14.60 -10.39
N LYS A 6 65.29 -13.87 -9.30
CA LYS A 6 64.55 -12.64 -8.97
C LYS A 6 64.80 -11.50 -9.95
N THR A 7 66.00 -11.42 -10.53
CA THR A 7 66.36 -10.35 -11.49
C THR A 7 65.70 -10.56 -12.86
N VAL A 8 65.51 -11.81 -13.28
CA VAL A 8 64.83 -12.13 -14.55
C VAL A 8 63.34 -11.81 -14.48
N TYR A 9 62.68 -12.09 -13.34
CA TYR A 9 61.26 -11.75 -13.14
C TYR A 9 60.99 -10.23 -13.08
N LEU A 10 61.93 -9.44 -12.56
CA LEU A 10 61.75 -7.99 -12.48
C LEU A 10 61.92 -7.32 -13.86
N LEU A 11 62.83 -7.83 -14.70
CA LEU A 11 63.04 -7.32 -16.06
C LEU A 11 61.89 -7.69 -17.01
N THR A 12 61.24 -8.84 -16.85
CA THR A 12 60.07 -9.21 -17.66
C THR A 12 58.81 -8.42 -17.29
N LEU A 13 58.63 -8.03 -16.03
CA LEU A 13 57.50 -7.18 -15.62
C LEU A 13 57.61 -5.75 -16.17
N ILE A 14 58.82 -5.19 -16.28
CA ILE A 14 59.03 -3.83 -16.81
C ILE A 14 58.69 -3.76 -18.32
N VAL A 15 59.01 -4.80 -19.09
CA VAL A 15 58.68 -4.87 -20.52
C VAL A 15 57.17 -5.01 -20.76
N LEU A 16 56.46 -5.73 -19.88
CA LEU A 16 55.00 -5.89 -19.99
C LEU A 16 54.21 -4.63 -19.58
N LEU A 17 54.71 -3.87 -18.60
CA LEU A 17 54.09 -2.60 -18.20
C LEU A 17 54.40 -1.45 -19.19
N GLY A 18 55.58 -1.45 -19.81
CA GLY A 18 55.98 -0.44 -20.79
C GLY A 18 55.23 -0.52 -22.13
N ALA A 19 54.67 -1.68 -22.49
CA ALA A 19 53.93 -1.86 -23.74
C ALA A 19 52.46 -1.39 -23.68
N HIS A 20 51.92 -1.07 -22.50
CA HIS A 20 50.54 -0.56 -22.35
C HIS A 20 50.44 0.97 -22.26
N CYS A 21 51.54 1.70 -22.20
CA CYS A 21 51.52 3.17 -22.24
C CYS A 21 51.49 3.76 -23.66
N TYR A 22 51.59 2.94 -24.72
CA TYR A 22 51.63 3.40 -26.11
C TYR A 22 50.25 3.39 -26.84
N LEU A 23 49.15 3.25 -26.10
CA LEU A 23 47.78 3.24 -26.67
C LEU A 23 46.86 4.29 -26.02
N ILE A 24 47.40 5.43 -25.58
CA ILE A 24 46.61 6.57 -25.12
C ILE A 24 47.22 7.84 -25.73
N ASP A 25 47.09 8.04 -27.04
CA ASP A 25 47.42 9.32 -27.70
C ASP A 25 46.76 9.44 -29.10
N ASP A 26 45.57 8.88 -29.31
CA ASP A 26 44.78 9.14 -30.51
C ASP A 26 43.30 9.03 -30.15
N LEU A 27 42.63 10.17 -29.94
CA LEU A 27 41.20 10.45 -30.18
C LEU A 27 40.83 11.81 -29.55
N GLU A 28 41.45 12.88 -30.02
CA GLU A 28 41.02 14.26 -29.76
C GLU A 28 40.64 14.92 -31.09
N GLU A 29 39.54 14.48 -31.71
CA GLU A 29 38.78 15.24 -32.70
C GLU A 29 37.30 14.90 -32.55
N GLY A 30 36.46 15.92 -32.29
CA GLY A 30 35.01 15.77 -32.27
C GLY A 30 34.28 16.43 -31.10
N LEU A 31 34.68 17.64 -30.69
CA LEU A 31 33.86 18.49 -29.84
C LEU A 31 32.88 19.28 -30.74
N GLU A 32 31.85 18.59 -31.26
CA GLU A 32 30.67 19.25 -31.82
C GLU A 32 29.52 19.20 -30.81
N ALA A 33 28.86 20.34 -30.69
CA ALA A 33 27.83 20.64 -29.71
C ALA A 33 26.64 19.67 -29.81
N VAL A 34 26.38 18.92 -28.74
CA VAL A 34 25.05 18.32 -28.51
C VAL A 34 24.18 19.39 -27.87
N GLU A 35 23.36 20.02 -28.69
CA GLU A 35 22.22 20.80 -28.21
C GLU A 35 21.34 19.91 -27.32
N SER A 36 20.91 20.46 -26.19
CA SER A 36 20.02 19.80 -25.25
C SER A 36 18.65 19.55 -25.87
N GLU A 37 18.39 18.32 -26.32
CA GLU A 37 17.03 17.90 -26.63
C GLU A 37 16.17 17.91 -25.35
N PRO A 38 14.92 18.37 -25.41
CA PRO A 38 14.01 18.29 -24.28
C PRO A 38 13.75 16.82 -23.97
N ARG A 39 13.82 16.45 -22.67
CA ARG A 39 13.41 15.12 -22.18
C ARG A 39 12.03 14.80 -22.73
N ALA A 40 11.98 13.93 -23.74
CA ALA A 40 10.78 13.17 -24.02
C ALA A 40 10.52 12.33 -22.77
N ASP A 41 9.32 12.50 -22.21
CA ASP A 41 8.79 11.63 -21.18
C ASP A 41 9.00 10.19 -21.64
N LEU A 42 9.73 9.41 -20.84
CA LEU A 42 9.73 7.97 -20.99
C LEU A 42 8.29 7.54 -20.67
N ASP A 43 7.49 7.40 -21.72
CA ASP A 43 6.33 6.54 -21.72
C ASP A 43 6.83 5.16 -21.27
N VAL A 44 6.75 4.93 -19.96
CA VAL A 44 6.80 3.58 -19.42
C VAL A 44 5.58 2.90 -20.02
N GLU A 45 5.83 2.18 -21.10
CA GLU A 45 4.88 1.28 -21.72
C GLU A 45 4.25 0.47 -20.59
N TYR A 46 2.96 0.73 -20.35
CA TYR A 46 2.13 -0.02 -19.42
C TYR A 46 2.20 -1.47 -19.88
N GLN A 47 3.10 -2.25 -19.28
CA GLN A 47 2.99 -3.70 -19.34
C GLN A 47 1.79 -4.04 -18.47
N PRO A 48 0.68 -4.52 -19.05
CA PRO A 48 -0.41 -5.01 -18.23
C PRO A 48 0.18 -6.13 -17.37
N ASP A 49 0.21 -5.89 -16.06
CA ASP A 49 0.44 -6.93 -15.08
C ASP A 49 -0.46 -8.13 -15.43
N VAL A 50 -0.04 -9.32 -15.03
CA VAL A 50 -0.62 -10.66 -15.33
C VAL A 50 -2.04 -10.85 -14.74
N TRP A 51 -2.86 -9.81 -14.68
CA TRP A 51 -4.17 -9.75 -14.03
C TRP A 51 -5.29 -9.23 -14.94
N ASN A 52 -5.02 -8.96 -16.23
CA ASN A 52 -5.95 -8.30 -17.16
C ASN A 52 -6.78 -9.21 -18.09
N GLU A 53 -7.09 -10.46 -17.71
CA GLU A 53 -8.01 -11.29 -18.53
C GLU A 53 -9.45 -11.36 -18.02
N VAL A 54 -9.81 -10.70 -16.89
CA VAL A 54 -11.16 -10.84 -16.30
C VAL A 54 -11.96 -9.53 -16.19
N ASP A 55 -11.42 -8.38 -16.61
CA ASP A 55 -11.93 -7.06 -16.21
C ASP A 55 -12.69 -6.26 -17.28
N ARG A 56 -13.21 -6.90 -18.33
CA ARG A 56 -14.03 -6.18 -19.33
C ARG A 56 -15.47 -5.91 -18.85
N ASP A 57 -15.95 -6.64 -17.85
CA ASP A 57 -17.33 -6.51 -17.36
C ASP A 57 -17.48 -5.47 -16.22
N LEU A 58 -16.37 -4.85 -15.78
CA LEU A 58 -16.35 -3.88 -14.66
C LEU A 58 -16.51 -2.41 -15.05
N LEU A 59 -16.74 -2.09 -16.33
CA LEU A 59 -16.87 -0.69 -16.79
C LEU A 59 -18.28 -0.10 -16.68
N ASP A 60 -19.28 -0.87 -16.23
CA ASP A 60 -20.65 -0.35 -16.11
C ASP A 60 -20.92 0.29 -14.75
N VAL A 61 -20.50 1.55 -14.61
CA VAL A 61 -20.72 2.43 -13.44
C VAL A 61 -22.23 2.63 -13.14
N ASP A 62 -23.12 2.25 -14.07
CA ASP A 62 -24.55 2.59 -14.05
C ASP A 62 -25.43 1.59 -13.27
N THR A 63 -24.92 0.38 -12.97
CA THR A 63 -25.65 -0.60 -12.16
C THR A 63 -25.59 -0.30 -10.66
N ASN A 64 -24.51 0.33 -10.18
CA ASN A 64 -24.34 0.59 -8.75
C ASN A 64 -25.16 1.79 -8.24
N LYS A 65 -25.65 2.66 -9.13
CA LYS A 65 -26.56 3.76 -8.75
C LYS A 65 -27.98 3.26 -8.44
N ARG A 66 -28.44 2.21 -9.12
CA ARG A 66 -29.80 1.67 -8.96
C ARG A 66 -30.05 0.95 -7.64
N VAL A 67 -29.01 0.44 -6.98
CA VAL A 67 -29.14 -0.22 -5.67
C VAL A 67 -29.39 0.80 -4.55
N TYR A 68 -28.91 2.04 -4.68
CA TYR A 68 -29.08 3.07 -3.65
C TYR A 68 -30.40 3.84 -3.71
N GLU A 69 -31.09 3.85 -4.85
CA GLU A 69 -32.37 4.57 -5.00
C GLU A 69 -33.59 3.73 -4.60
N GLN A 70 -33.42 2.45 -4.24
CA GLN A 70 -34.53 1.53 -4.00
C GLN A 70 -34.84 1.24 -2.52
N GLU A 71 -34.03 1.73 -1.56
CA GLU A 71 -34.25 1.51 -0.12
C GLU A 71 -34.59 2.78 0.68
N MET A 72 -34.99 3.87 0.02
CA MET A 72 -35.26 5.14 0.70
C MET A 72 -36.61 5.76 0.32
N ASP A 73 -37.69 4.96 0.34
CA ASP A 73 -39.06 5.47 0.27
C ASP A 73 -39.93 4.93 1.41
N THR A 74 -40.89 5.76 1.81
CA THR A 74 -41.36 6.02 3.17
C THR A 74 -42.58 5.20 3.66
N ASP A 75 -42.97 5.49 4.92
CA ASP A 75 -44.29 5.34 5.59
C ASP A 75 -44.24 4.33 6.77
N ASP A 76 -44.55 4.63 8.04
CA ASP A 76 -45.62 5.47 8.60
C ASP A 76 -45.24 6.10 9.96
N ALA A 77 -45.95 7.20 10.27
CA ALA A 77 -45.89 7.98 11.49
C ALA A 77 -46.80 7.44 12.62
N GLU A 78 -46.63 8.07 13.80
CA GLU A 78 -47.43 8.05 15.03
C GLU A 78 -47.04 7.05 16.14
N MET A 79 -46.32 7.55 17.15
CA MET A 79 -46.58 7.16 18.54
C MET A 79 -46.43 8.36 19.49
N THR A 80 -47.60 8.82 19.91
CA THR A 80 -48.02 9.55 21.12
C THR A 80 -47.00 9.97 22.18
N PHE A 81 -47.13 11.24 22.58
CA PHE A 81 -46.56 11.90 23.77
C PHE A 81 -47.30 11.51 25.08
N GLY A 82 -46.54 11.36 26.16
CA GLY A 82 -46.96 11.23 27.57
C GLY A 82 -46.21 10.08 28.27
N GLU A 83 -45.62 10.16 29.47
CA GLU A 83 -45.68 11.10 30.59
C GLU A 83 -44.41 10.93 31.47
N ALA A 84 -44.13 11.98 32.26
CA ALA A 84 -43.51 12.01 33.58
C ALA A 84 -42.12 11.35 33.85
N VAL A 85 -41.19 12.25 34.18
CA VAL A 85 -39.92 12.09 34.89
C VAL A 85 -40.04 11.40 36.25
N ASP A 86 -39.15 10.43 36.51
CA ASP A 86 -38.78 9.99 37.86
C ASP A 86 -37.44 10.64 38.29
N PRO A 87 -37.39 11.42 39.39
CA PRO A 87 -36.18 12.11 39.83
C PRO A 87 -35.53 11.34 40.99
N ALA A 88 -34.61 10.40 40.70
CA ALA A 88 -33.54 10.02 41.64
C ALA A 88 -32.65 8.90 41.07
N VAL A 89 -31.67 9.25 40.24
CA VAL A 89 -30.45 8.44 40.13
C VAL A 89 -29.31 9.23 40.73
N LYS A 90 -28.96 8.89 41.97
CA LYS A 90 -27.83 9.44 42.71
C LYS A 90 -26.55 8.86 42.11
N PHE A 91 -25.78 9.67 41.40
CA PHE A 91 -24.42 9.32 40.99
C PHE A 91 -23.48 9.41 42.19
N ALA A 92 -22.91 8.28 42.57
CA ALA A 92 -21.77 8.24 43.49
C ALA A 92 -20.51 8.76 42.75
N PRO A 93 -19.66 9.58 43.38
CA PRO A 93 -18.39 9.97 42.81
C PRO A 93 -17.35 8.89 43.13
N GLY A 94 -16.82 8.23 42.10
CA GLY A 94 -15.67 7.35 42.28
C GLY A 94 -15.49 6.36 41.15
N LEU A 95 -14.60 6.67 40.21
CA LEU A 95 -13.27 6.06 40.11
C LEU A 95 -12.67 6.57 38.79
N VAL A 96 -11.75 7.52 38.89
CA VAL A 96 -10.96 7.95 37.73
C VAL A 96 -9.97 6.83 37.47
N SER A 97 -10.19 6.04 36.42
CA SER A 97 -9.15 5.15 35.90
C SER A 97 -8.06 6.04 35.33
N VAL A 98 -6.88 5.98 35.94
CA VAL A 98 -5.63 6.58 35.46
C VAL A 98 -5.40 6.06 34.05
N SER A 99 -5.64 6.89 33.03
CA SER A 99 -5.10 6.68 31.71
C SER A 99 -3.59 6.88 31.83
N GLU A 100 -2.85 5.78 31.75
CA GLU A 100 -1.45 5.82 31.35
C GLU A 100 -1.36 6.74 30.13
N ALA A 101 -0.34 7.60 30.09
CA ALA A 101 -0.15 8.59 29.03
C ALA A 101 -0.15 7.87 27.67
N GLY A 102 -1.34 7.82 27.07
CA GLY A 102 -1.63 7.02 25.90
C GLY A 102 -1.02 7.68 24.69
N ASP A 103 -0.27 6.89 23.93
CA ASP A 103 0.05 7.19 22.54
C ASP A 103 -1.25 7.65 21.84
N PRO A 104 -1.23 8.73 21.03
CA PRO A 104 -2.44 9.18 20.35
C PRO A 104 -3.03 8.02 19.57
N GLU A 105 -4.28 7.64 19.89
CA GLU A 105 -4.98 6.60 19.16
C GLU A 105 -5.09 7.03 17.70
N VAL A 106 -4.31 6.40 16.85
CA VAL A 106 -4.35 6.62 15.41
C VAL A 106 -5.70 6.12 14.90
N LYS A 107 -6.62 7.05 14.66
CA LYS A 107 -7.95 6.77 14.15
C LYS A 107 -7.90 6.66 12.63
N PHE A 108 -8.40 5.58 12.05
CA PHE A 108 -8.49 5.39 10.59
C PHE A 108 -9.87 5.79 10.05
N ALA A 109 -10.01 5.88 8.73
CA ALA A 109 -11.29 6.11 8.07
C ALA A 109 -12.31 5.00 8.41
N PRO A 110 -13.58 5.34 8.69
CA PRO A 110 -14.61 4.35 9.01
C PRO A 110 -15.06 3.57 7.77
N GLY A 111 -15.59 2.35 7.97
CA GLY A 111 -16.11 1.51 6.89
C GLY A 111 -16.22 0.04 7.28
N LEU A 112 -16.21 -0.84 6.27
CA LEU A 112 -16.35 -2.30 6.42
C LEU A 112 -15.22 -2.95 7.21
N VAL A 113 -14.00 -2.42 7.06
CA VAL A 113 -12.81 -2.91 7.77
C VAL A 113 -12.77 -2.26 9.14
N SER A 114 -12.69 -3.07 10.20
CA SER A 114 -12.64 -2.56 11.57
C SER A 114 -11.36 -1.76 11.81
N GLN A 115 -11.41 -0.82 12.77
CA GLN A 115 -10.24 -0.03 13.18
C GLN A 115 -9.08 -0.91 13.64
N ALA A 116 -9.38 -1.96 14.39
CA ALA A 116 -8.39 -2.94 14.85
C ALA A 116 -7.73 -3.68 13.68
N CYS A 117 -8.52 -4.08 12.67
CA CYS A 117 -8.00 -4.74 11.48
C CYS A 117 -7.11 -3.81 10.64
N LEU A 118 -7.55 -2.56 10.40
CA LEU A 118 -6.74 -1.55 9.73
C LEU A 118 -5.42 -1.29 10.48
N GLY A 119 -5.48 -1.22 11.81
CA GLY A 119 -4.29 -1.10 12.66
C GLY A 119 -3.31 -2.24 12.46
N CYS A 120 -3.79 -3.48 12.33
CA CYS A 120 -2.94 -4.65 12.09
C CYS A 120 -2.33 -4.68 10.69
N ILE A 121 -3.12 -4.34 9.65
CA ILE A 121 -2.62 -4.21 8.27
C ILE A 121 -1.56 -3.11 8.22
N CYS A 122 -1.86 -1.92 8.74
CA CYS A 122 -0.95 -0.77 8.78
C CYS A 122 0.38 -1.10 9.48
N LYS A 123 0.32 -1.79 10.64
CA LYS A 123 1.51 -2.26 11.37
C LYS A 123 2.33 -3.26 10.55
N LEU A 124 1.69 -4.18 9.84
CA LEU A 124 2.38 -5.16 9.01
C LEU A 124 3.09 -4.50 7.82
N GLU A 125 2.42 -3.57 7.15
CA GLU A 125 2.92 -2.95 5.93
C GLU A 125 4.05 -1.95 6.17
N SER A 126 3.94 -1.13 7.22
CA SER A 126 4.83 0.03 7.40
C SER A 126 5.23 0.31 8.84
N GLN A 127 4.90 -0.58 9.78
CA GLN A 127 4.87 -0.26 11.22
C GLN A 127 3.97 0.95 11.51
N CYS A 128 2.95 1.13 10.66
CA CYS A 128 2.03 2.25 10.63
C CYS A 128 2.71 3.62 10.56
N LYS A 129 3.61 3.78 9.58
CA LYS A 129 4.36 5.02 9.30
C LYS A 129 4.26 5.40 7.82
N PRO A 130 4.34 6.70 7.49
CA PRO A 130 4.39 7.17 6.10
C PRO A 130 5.81 6.96 5.56
N ILE A 131 6.09 5.75 5.08
CA ILE A 131 7.45 5.36 4.64
C ILE A 131 7.77 5.76 3.20
N GLY A 132 6.86 6.48 2.51
CA GLY A 132 7.04 6.78 1.10
C GLY A 132 6.92 5.53 0.24
N CYS A 133 7.51 5.57 -0.96
CA CYS A 133 7.40 4.50 -1.94
C CYS A 133 8.66 3.63 -2.01
N HIS A 134 8.45 2.31 -2.07
CA HIS A 134 9.52 1.34 -2.27
C HIS A 134 9.18 0.39 -3.42
N MET A 135 10.21 -0.13 -4.08
CA MET A 135 10.04 -1.11 -5.15
C MET A 135 9.63 -2.46 -4.57
N ASP A 136 8.50 -3.01 -5.03
CA ASP A 136 7.91 -4.25 -4.56
C ASP A 136 7.34 -5.06 -5.74
N VAL A 137 8.07 -6.09 -6.15
CA VAL A 137 7.71 -6.99 -7.27
C VAL A 137 7.33 -6.20 -8.54
N GLY A 138 8.28 -5.41 -9.06
CA GLY A 138 8.15 -4.75 -10.36
C GLY A 138 7.35 -3.43 -10.37
N SER A 139 6.75 -3.03 -9.26
CA SER A 139 6.06 -1.74 -9.13
C SER A 139 6.29 -1.10 -7.76
N LEU A 140 6.01 0.20 -7.65
CA LEU A 140 6.11 0.92 -6.39
C LEU A 140 4.88 0.64 -5.50
N SER A 141 5.13 0.39 -4.22
CA SER A 141 4.16 0.34 -3.14
C SER A 141 4.43 1.49 -2.17
N CYS A 142 3.41 2.24 -1.75
CA CYS A 142 3.61 3.51 -1.02
C CYS A 142 2.90 3.57 0.33
N GLY A 143 3.55 4.24 1.29
CA GLY A 143 3.00 4.77 2.53
C GLY A 143 2.46 3.74 3.52
N TYR A 144 1.46 4.16 4.30
CA TYR A 144 1.00 3.44 5.50
C TYR A 144 0.56 2.00 5.24
N PHE A 145 -0.09 1.79 4.10
CA PHE A 145 -0.68 0.50 3.70
C PHE A 145 0.01 -0.11 2.47
N GLN A 146 1.18 0.43 2.07
CA GLN A 146 1.92 -0.05 0.88
C GLN A 146 1.02 -0.16 -0.38
N ILE A 147 0.23 0.88 -0.62
CA ILE A 147 -0.75 0.95 -1.71
C ILE A 147 -0.02 1.13 -3.04
N LYS A 148 -0.35 0.30 -4.05
CA LYS A 148 0.09 0.44 -5.45
C LYS A 148 -0.83 1.37 -6.25
N VAL A 149 -0.36 1.90 -7.38
CA VAL A 149 -1.14 2.84 -8.21
C VAL A 149 -2.45 2.25 -8.75
N GLY A 150 -2.44 0.96 -9.10
CA GLY A 150 -3.65 0.23 -9.52
C GLY A 150 -4.68 0.18 -8.39
N TYR A 151 -4.24 -0.22 -7.20
CA TYR A 151 -5.08 -0.24 -5.99
C TYR A 151 -5.69 1.15 -5.70
N TRP A 152 -4.89 2.21 -5.76
CA TRP A 152 -5.37 3.58 -5.55
C TRP A 152 -6.37 4.03 -6.61
N THR A 153 -6.14 3.65 -7.87
CA THR A 153 -7.08 3.90 -8.95
C THR A 153 -8.40 3.19 -8.66
N ASP A 154 -8.35 1.94 -8.23
CA ASP A 154 -9.54 1.14 -8.03
C ASP A 154 -10.35 1.49 -6.79
N CYS A 155 -9.70 2.08 -5.77
CA CYS A 155 -10.37 2.60 -4.59
C CYS A 155 -11.02 3.99 -4.81
N GLY A 156 -11.05 4.47 -6.06
CA GLY A 156 -11.73 5.71 -6.44
C GLY A 156 -10.86 6.96 -6.36
N ARG A 157 -9.53 6.80 -6.39
CA ARG A 157 -8.56 7.91 -6.43
C ARG A 157 -8.77 8.98 -5.33
N PRO A 158 -8.91 8.60 -4.05
CA PRO A 158 -9.07 9.58 -2.98
C PRO A 158 -7.82 10.47 -2.84
N GLY A 159 -8.01 11.69 -2.34
CA GLY A 159 -6.94 12.69 -2.21
C GLY A 159 -6.62 13.41 -3.51
N THR A 160 -5.44 14.04 -3.58
CA THR A 160 -4.97 14.77 -4.77
C THR A 160 -4.25 13.86 -5.75
N ASP A 161 -3.44 12.95 -5.24
CA ASP A 161 -2.66 11.99 -6.03
C ASP A 161 -2.36 10.74 -5.21
N TRP A 162 -1.93 9.68 -5.89
CA TRP A 162 -1.66 8.38 -5.27
C TRP A 162 -0.65 8.44 -4.13
N LYS A 163 0.49 9.12 -4.33
CA LYS A 163 1.61 9.07 -3.37
C LYS A 163 1.28 9.87 -2.13
N SER A 164 0.75 11.09 -2.29
CA SER A 164 0.30 11.90 -1.16
C SER A 164 -0.81 11.22 -0.38
N CYS A 165 -1.77 10.57 -1.05
CA CYS A 165 -2.82 9.81 -0.38
C CYS A 165 -2.27 8.60 0.38
N ALA A 166 -1.32 7.88 -0.20
CA ALA A 166 -0.71 6.71 0.43
C ALA A 166 0.06 7.05 1.72
N ASP A 167 0.72 8.22 1.75
CA ASP A 167 1.43 8.76 2.91
C ASP A 167 0.55 9.57 3.87
N ASP A 168 -0.76 9.67 3.63
CA ASP A 168 -1.74 10.24 4.57
C ASP A 168 -2.59 9.13 5.19
N ILE A 169 -2.67 9.07 6.52
CA ILE A 169 -3.30 7.93 7.19
C ILE A 169 -4.83 7.88 7.00
N GLN A 170 -5.49 9.03 6.86
CA GLN A 170 -6.93 9.08 6.60
C GLN A 170 -7.23 8.70 5.16
N CYS A 171 -6.50 9.26 4.21
CA CYS A 171 -6.69 9.00 2.78
C CYS A 171 -6.38 7.55 2.41
N SER A 172 -5.22 7.05 2.87
CA SER A 172 -4.82 5.67 2.61
C SER A 172 -5.78 4.65 3.24
N SER A 173 -6.25 4.88 4.48
CA SER A 173 -7.25 4.00 5.08
C SER A 173 -8.62 4.12 4.40
N GLN A 174 -9.03 5.32 3.96
CA GLN A 174 -10.23 5.50 3.15
C GLN A 174 -10.13 4.73 1.82
N CYS A 175 -8.95 4.70 1.21
CA CYS A 175 -8.68 3.90 0.02
C CYS A 175 -8.86 2.40 0.31
N VAL A 176 -8.30 1.88 1.41
CA VAL A 176 -8.54 0.48 1.83
C VAL A 176 -10.03 0.20 2.02
N GLN A 177 -10.77 1.09 2.71
CA GLN A 177 -12.22 0.94 2.90
C GLN A 177 -12.99 0.88 1.58
N ASN A 178 -12.65 1.77 0.63
CA ASN A 178 -13.28 1.80 -0.68
C ASN A 178 -12.95 0.56 -1.51
N TYR A 179 -11.71 0.09 -1.45
CA TYR A 179 -11.26 -1.10 -2.15
C TYR A 179 -12.01 -2.35 -1.66
N MET A 180 -12.15 -2.51 -0.34
CA MET A 180 -12.95 -3.61 0.23
C MET A 180 -14.42 -3.49 -0.13
N ARG A 181 -14.99 -2.28 -0.12
CA ARG A 181 -16.38 -2.05 -0.57
C ARG A 181 -16.57 -2.49 -2.03
N ARG A 182 -15.59 -2.23 -2.88
CA ARG A 182 -15.64 -2.61 -4.30
C ARG A 182 -15.53 -4.11 -4.51
N TYR A 183 -14.53 -4.75 -3.90
CA TYR A 183 -14.14 -6.11 -4.28
C TYR A 183 -14.54 -7.21 -3.30
N ALA A 184 -14.48 -6.97 -1.99
CA ALA A 184 -14.71 -8.03 -1.00
C ALA A 184 -16.13 -8.61 -1.12
N SER A 185 -17.15 -7.78 -1.35
CA SER A 185 -18.52 -8.26 -1.59
C SER A 185 -18.66 -8.95 -2.95
N TYR A 186 -18.09 -8.36 -4.00
CA TYR A 186 -18.18 -8.87 -5.37
C TYR A 186 -17.58 -10.28 -5.50
N TYR A 187 -16.39 -10.51 -4.91
CA TYR A 187 -15.74 -11.82 -4.90
C TYR A 187 -16.19 -12.71 -3.73
N ARG A 188 -17.21 -12.30 -2.96
CA ARG A 188 -17.77 -13.08 -1.85
C ARG A 188 -16.73 -13.47 -0.79
N CYS A 189 -15.83 -12.54 -0.49
CA CYS A 189 -14.87 -12.71 0.58
C CYS A 189 -15.58 -12.71 1.94
N PRO A 190 -15.08 -13.47 2.92
CA PRO A 190 -15.56 -13.38 4.30
C PRO A 190 -15.41 -11.95 4.81
N ALA A 191 -16.47 -11.40 5.43
CA ALA A 191 -16.45 -10.08 6.07
C ALA A 191 -15.71 -10.11 7.42
N THR A 192 -14.48 -10.61 7.41
CA THR A 192 -13.58 -10.77 8.56
C THR A 192 -12.25 -10.10 8.28
N CYS A 193 -11.42 -9.87 9.31
CA CYS A 193 -10.10 -9.29 9.08
C CYS A 193 -9.22 -10.18 8.19
N GLU A 194 -9.33 -11.51 8.29
CA GLU A 194 -8.65 -12.42 7.39
C GLU A 194 -9.01 -12.16 5.92
N GLY A 195 -10.32 -12.03 5.62
CA GLY A 195 -10.79 -11.74 4.26
C GLY A 195 -10.18 -10.44 3.73
N TYR A 196 -10.36 -9.35 4.48
CA TYR A 196 -9.86 -8.03 4.07
C TYR A 196 -8.34 -7.94 3.98
N ALA A 197 -7.60 -8.55 4.92
CA ALA A 197 -6.14 -8.56 4.87
C ALA A 197 -5.60 -9.32 3.66
N ARG A 198 -6.27 -10.42 3.28
CA ARG A 198 -5.90 -11.23 2.11
C ARG A 198 -6.27 -10.54 0.81
N GLU A 199 -7.38 -9.82 0.75
CA GLU A 199 -7.72 -8.91 -0.35
C GLU A 199 -6.68 -7.81 -0.51
N HIS A 200 -6.27 -7.18 0.60
CA HIS A 200 -5.27 -6.12 0.60
C HIS A 200 -3.95 -6.58 -0.02
N ASN A 201 -3.49 -7.78 0.36
CA ASN A 201 -2.25 -8.35 -0.15
C ASN A 201 -2.36 -8.95 -1.56
N GLY A 202 -3.51 -9.51 -1.90
CA GLY A 202 -3.68 -10.35 -3.09
C GLY A 202 -4.42 -9.71 -4.25
N GLY A 203 -4.93 -8.48 -4.10
CA GLY A 203 -5.78 -7.85 -5.09
C GLY A 203 -7.24 -8.31 -4.98
N PRO A 204 -8.07 -8.02 -6.01
CA PRO A 204 -9.54 -8.14 -5.94
C PRO A 204 -10.11 -9.50 -5.54
N ASN A 205 -9.34 -10.58 -5.72
CA ASN A 205 -9.76 -11.95 -5.40
C ASN A 205 -8.74 -12.65 -4.47
N GLY A 206 -8.00 -11.86 -3.70
CA GLY A 206 -6.94 -12.30 -2.80
C GLY A 206 -7.43 -13.22 -1.67
N CYS A 207 -8.67 -13.08 -1.22
CA CYS A 207 -9.29 -13.90 -0.17
C CYS A 207 -9.50 -15.37 -0.59
N HIS A 208 -9.49 -15.65 -1.89
CA HIS A 208 -9.57 -17.02 -2.43
C HIS A 208 -8.21 -17.53 -2.92
N ASN A 209 -7.20 -16.67 -2.98
CA ASN A 209 -5.85 -17.05 -3.40
C ASN A 209 -5.05 -17.64 -2.23
N PRO A 210 -4.57 -18.90 -2.29
CA PRO A 210 -3.77 -19.48 -1.21
C PRO A 210 -2.41 -18.78 -0.99
N ARG A 211 -1.90 -18.01 -1.97
CA ARG A 211 -0.65 -17.24 -1.84
C ARG A 211 -0.73 -16.12 -0.80
N THR A 212 -1.92 -15.71 -0.39
CA THR A 212 -2.13 -14.68 0.65
C THR A 212 -2.21 -15.26 2.07
N ILE A 213 -2.28 -16.58 2.23
CA ILE A 213 -2.28 -17.24 3.55
C ILE A 213 -1.02 -16.91 4.37
N PRO A 214 0.20 -16.92 3.79
CA PRO A 214 1.40 -16.49 4.52
C PRO A 214 1.34 -15.04 5.02
N TYR A 215 0.70 -14.14 4.27
CA TYR A 215 0.49 -12.75 4.68
C TYR A 215 -0.40 -12.68 5.92
N TRP A 216 -1.55 -13.35 5.91
CA TRP A 216 -2.45 -13.46 7.07
C TRP A 216 -1.75 -14.04 8.30
N ASN A 217 -0.93 -15.09 8.12
CA ASN A 217 -0.17 -15.69 9.21
C ASN A 217 0.94 -14.76 9.76
N LYS A 218 1.47 -13.82 8.98
CA LYS A 218 2.36 -12.77 9.48
C LYS A 218 1.57 -11.75 10.28
N LEU A 219 0.42 -11.30 9.80
CA LEU A 219 -0.44 -10.32 10.46
C LEU A 219 -0.82 -10.76 11.88
N LYS A 220 -1.30 -11.99 12.04
CA LYS A 220 -1.69 -12.54 13.36
C LYS A 220 -0.56 -12.61 14.39
N ARG A 221 0.71 -12.58 13.95
CA ARG A 221 1.88 -12.60 14.84
C ARG A 221 2.22 -11.23 15.44
N ILE A 222 1.61 -10.16 14.92
CA ILE A 222 1.78 -8.83 15.48
C ILE A 222 1.09 -8.77 16.86
N PRO A 223 1.75 -8.23 17.91
CA PRO A 223 1.12 -8.03 19.21
C PRO A 223 -0.22 -7.28 19.11
N GLY A 224 -1.30 -7.89 19.62
CA GLY A 224 -2.65 -7.34 19.57
C GLY A 224 -3.47 -7.74 18.34
N CYS A 225 -2.96 -8.59 17.45
CA CYS A 225 -3.62 -9.00 16.20
C CYS A 225 -3.98 -10.50 16.11
N GLN A 226 -3.85 -11.25 17.21
CA GLN A 226 -3.93 -12.72 17.21
C GLN A 226 -5.33 -13.30 16.92
N ASN A 227 -6.39 -12.59 17.33
CA ASN A 227 -7.77 -13.10 17.36
C ASN A 227 -8.75 -12.17 16.60
N MET A 228 -8.31 -11.65 15.46
CA MET A 228 -9.07 -10.71 14.61
C MET A 228 -9.97 -11.42 13.60
#